data_AF-X0WYB1-F1
#
_entry.id   AF-X0WYB1-F1
#
_cell.length_a   1.000
_cell.length_b   1.000
_cell.length_c   1.000
_cell.angle_alpha   90.00
_cell.angle_beta   90.00
_cell.angle_gamma   90.00
#
_symmetry.space_group_name_H-M   'P 1'
#
loop_
_entity.id
_entity.type
_entity.pdbx_description
1 polymer ?
#
loop_
_entity_poly.entity_id
_entity_poly.type
_entity_poly.pdbx_seq_one_letter_code
_entity_poly.pdbx_strand_id
1 'polypeptide(L)'
;NFMVLKQILVESALISSLGGVLGIGIGFGGSLALNVFTGGMITAMVTPTLAIGAFLFALGLGVFGGLYPAWKAAKLDPVEALRYE
;
A
#
# COMPACT_ATOMS: atom_id res chain seq x y z
N ASN A 1 3.50 -20.97 -12.67
CA ASN A 1 2.14 -21.10 -12.10
C ASN A 1 1.45 -19.74 -12.00
N PHE A 2 0.54 -19.41 -12.92
CA PHE A 2 -0.12 -18.08 -12.96
C PHE A 2 -1.04 -17.80 -11.76
N MET A 3 -1.48 -18.84 -11.06
CA MET A 3 -2.35 -18.70 -9.88
C MET A 3 -1.64 -17.99 -8.72
N VAL A 4 -0.40 -18.40 -8.42
CA VAL A 4 0.42 -17.81 -7.34
C VAL A 4 0.75 -16.35 -7.63
N LEU A 5 1.08 -16.02 -8.90
CA LEU A 5 1.32 -14.64 -9.32
C LEU A 5 0.11 -13.75 -9.01
N LYS A 6 -1.09 -14.17 -9.46
CA LYS A 6 -2.33 -13.41 -9.26
C LYS A 6 -2.67 -13.29 -7.77
N GLN A 7 -2.51 -14.35 -6.98
CA GLN A 7 -2.80 -14.33 -5.55
C GLN A 7 -1.95 -13.29 -4.82
N ILE A 8 -0.62 -13.33 -4.99
CA ILE A 8 0.29 -12.40 -4.32
C ILE A 8 0.07 -10.96 -4.77
N LEU A 9 -0.22 -10.74 -6.06
CA LEU A 9 -0.55 -9.41 -6.56
C LEU A 9 -1.85 -8.86 -5.97
N VAL A 10 -2.88 -9.69 -5.86
CA VAL A 10 -4.15 -9.31 -5.23
C VAL A 10 -3.95 -9.02 -3.74
N GLU A 11 -3.19 -9.85 -3.03
CA GLU A 11 -2.89 -9.64 -1.61
C GLU A 11 -2.09 -8.34 -1.39
N SER A 12 -1.09 -8.09 -2.24
CA SER A 12 -0.32 -6.85 -2.22
C SER A 12 -1.21 -5.63 -2.49
N ALA A 13 -2.13 -5.71 -3.45
CA ALA A 13 -3.10 -4.65 -3.74
C ALA A 13 -4.08 -4.42 -2.58
N LEU A 14 -4.56 -5.48 -1.92
CA LEU A 14 -5.46 -5.38 -0.76
C LEU A 14 -4.78 -4.73 0.44
N ILE A 15 -3.57 -5.20 0.79
CA ILE A 15 -2.79 -4.66 1.92
C ILE A 15 -2.42 -3.20 1.66
N SER A 16 -1.98 -2.85 0.46
CA SER A 16 -1.66 -1.46 0.10
C SER A 16 -2.89 -0.57 0.02
N SER A 17 -4.05 -1.08 -0.41
CA SER A 17 -5.31 -0.33 -0.34
C SER A 17 -5.70 0.00 1.10
N LEU A 18 -5.64 -0.99 1.99
CA LEU A 18 -5.93 -0.80 3.41
C LEU A 18 -4.94 0.18 4.06
N GLY A 19 -3.65 0.01 3.79
CA GLY A 19 -2.60 0.92 4.25
C GLY A 19 -2.79 2.35 3.73
N GLY A 20 -3.19 2.52 2.46
CA GLY A 20 -3.48 3.82 1.86
C GLY A 20 -4.66 4.52 2.54
N VAL A 21 -5.78 3.81 2.75
CA VAL A 21 -6.96 4.35 3.44
C VAL A 21 -6.63 4.74 4.88
N LEU A 22 -5.92 3.87 5.61
CA LEU A 22 -5.50 4.16 6.98
C LEU A 22 -4.52 5.34 7.03
N GLY A 23 -3.56 5.42 6.12
CA GLY A 23 -2.61 6.52 6.02
C GLY A 23 -3.29 7.87 5.75
N ILE A 24 -4.29 7.90 4.87
CA ILE A 24 -5.09 9.11 4.64
C ILE A 24 -5.86 9.50 5.90
N GLY A 25 -6.48 8.54 6.59
CA GLY A 25 -7.17 8.78 7.85
C GLY A 25 -6.25 9.37 8.93
N ILE A 26 -5.04 8.83 9.07
CA ILE A 26 -4.01 9.35 9.98
C ILE A 26 -3.57 10.75 9.56
N GLY A 27 -3.36 11.00 8.26
CA GLY A 27 -2.99 12.31 7.74
C GLY A 27 -4.06 13.38 8.00
N PHE A 28 -5.33 13.02 7.83
CA PHE A 28 -6.46 13.90 8.15
C PHE A 28 -6.53 14.20 9.66
N GLY A 29 -6.40 13.18 10.50
CA GLY A 29 -6.36 13.35 11.96
C GLY A 29 -5.18 14.22 12.42
N GLY A 30 -3.99 13.99 11.86
CA GLY A 30 -2.79 14.79 12.12
C GLY A 30 -2.94 16.25 11.68
N SER A 31 -3.58 16.48 10.53
CA SER A 31 -3.92 17.82 10.05
C SER A 31 -4.84 18.55 11.03
N LEU A 32 -5.89 17.90 11.55
CA LEU A 32 -6.78 18.49 12.54
C LEU A 32 -6.03 18.82 13.84
N ALA A 33 -5.23 17.87 14.35
CA ALA A 33 -4.44 18.07 15.56
C ALA A 33 -3.49 19.27 15.42
N LEU A 34 -2.77 19.37 14.30
CA LEU A 34 -1.86 20.48 14.03
C LEU A 34 -2.56 21.85 14.02
N ASN A 35 -3.74 21.95 13.41
CA ASN A 35 -4.51 23.20 13.41
C ASN A 35 -4.92 23.61 14.84
N VAL A 36 -5.33 22.64 15.67
CA VAL A 36 -5.68 22.89 17.07
C VAL A 36 -4.47 23.35 17.88
N PHE A 37 -3.34 22.66 17.78
CA PHE A 37 -2.13 22.99 18.56
C PHE A 37 -1.50 24.33 18.16
N THR A 38 -1.62 24.73 16.90
CA THR A 38 -1.05 25.99 16.39
C THR A 38 -2.00 27.17 16.51
N GLY A 39 -3.21 26.98 17.07
CA GLY A 39 -4.23 28.01 17.13
C GLY A 39 -4.65 28.54 15.74
N GLY A 40 -4.51 27.71 14.70
CA GLY A 40 -4.79 28.10 13.31
C GLY A 40 -3.71 28.96 12.64
N MET A 41 -2.54 29.17 13.27
CA MET A 41 -1.42 29.87 12.61
C MET A 41 -0.87 29.11 11.40
N ILE A 42 -0.98 27.77 11.41
CA ILE A 42 -0.61 26.90 10.29
C ILE A 42 -1.88 26.24 9.76
N THR A 43 -2.24 26.52 8.51
CA THR A 43 -3.36 25.86 7.83
C THR A 43 -2.90 24.54 7.23
N ALA A 44 -2.97 23.47 8.03
CA ALA A 44 -2.83 22.11 7.51
C ALA A 44 -4.17 21.66 6.90
N MET A 45 -4.15 21.21 5.63
CA MET A 45 -5.35 20.72 4.96
C MET A 45 -5.01 19.55 4.04
N VAL A 46 -5.77 18.46 4.17
CA VAL A 46 -5.72 17.32 3.26
C VAL A 46 -6.76 17.56 2.16
N THR A 47 -6.30 17.84 0.94
CA THR A 47 -7.17 18.04 -0.22
C THR A 47 -7.56 16.69 -0.85
N PRO A 48 -8.70 16.60 -1.55
CA PRO A 48 -9.08 15.39 -2.29
C PRO A 48 -8.00 14.93 -3.29
N THR A 49 -7.36 15.88 -3.98
CA THR A 49 -6.27 15.58 -4.92
C THR A 49 -5.07 14.96 -4.22
N LEU A 50 -4.69 15.47 -3.05
CA LEU A 50 -3.58 14.92 -2.25
C LEU A 50 -3.93 13.52 -1.73
N ALA A 51 -5.17 13.31 -1.27
CA ALA A 51 -5.65 12.02 -0.80
C ALA A 51 -5.65 10.96 -1.93
N ILE A 52 -6.15 11.31 -3.11
CA ILE A 52 -6.13 10.44 -4.29
C ILE A 52 -4.68 10.12 -4.69
N GLY A 53 -3.81 11.14 -4.74
CA GLY A 53 -2.39 10.95 -5.04
C GLY A 53 -1.70 10.02 -4.04
N ALA A 54 -1.93 10.21 -2.74
CA ALA A 54 -1.38 9.36 -1.70
C ALA A 54 -1.89 7.91 -1.80
N PHE A 55 -3.18 7.72 -2.09
CA PHE A 55 -3.76 6.39 -2.29
C PHE A 55 -3.14 5.66 -3.49
N LEU A 56 -3.07 6.32 -4.64
CA LEU A 56 -2.48 5.76 -5.86
C LEU A 56 -0.99 5.45 -5.68
N PHE A 57 -0.28 6.31 -4.95
CA PHE A 57 1.12 6.09 -4.61
C PHE A 57 1.30 4.86 -3.71
N ALA A 58 0.48 4.72 -2.67
CA ALA A 58 0.51 3.55 -1.78
C ALA A 58 0.19 2.25 -2.53
N LEU A 59 -0.87 2.25 -3.35
CA LEU A 59 -1.23 1.14 -4.23
C LEU A 59 -0.08 0.79 -5.19
N GLY A 60 0.49 1.79 -5.85
CA GLY A 60 1.62 1.61 -6.76
C GLY A 60 2.81 0.95 -6.06
N LEU A 61 3.25 1.49 -4.92
CA LEU A 61 4.34 0.91 -4.15
C LEU A 61 4.07 -0.53 -3.73
N GLY A 62 2.85 -0.84 -3.27
CA GLY A 62 2.45 -2.20 -2.89
C GLY A 62 2.50 -3.18 -4.06
N VAL A 63 1.91 -2.79 -5.20
CA VAL A 63 1.89 -3.63 -6.41
C VAL A 63 3.29 -3.82 -6.98
N PHE A 64 4.10 -2.75 -7.08
CA PHE A 64 5.49 -2.85 -7.55
C PHE A 64 6.34 -3.71 -6.62
N GLY A 65 6.18 -3.55 -5.30
CA GLY A 65 6.87 -4.37 -4.29
C GLY A 65 6.46 -5.85 -4.33
N GLY A 66 5.19 -6.14 -4.63
CA GLY A 66 4.68 -7.50 -4.75
C GLY A 66 4.99 -8.18 -6.09
N LEU A 67 5.21 -7.41 -7.16
CA LEU A 67 5.36 -7.95 -8.51
C LEU A 67 6.62 -8.80 -8.69
N TYR A 68 7.77 -8.31 -8.25
CA TYR A 68 9.04 -9.05 -8.33
C TYR A 68 9.00 -10.40 -7.56
N PRO A 69 8.63 -10.44 -6.27
CA PRO A 69 8.56 -11.70 -5.53
C PRO A 69 7.48 -12.63 -6.08
N ALA A 70 6.32 -12.11 -6.50
CA ALA A 70 5.26 -12.90 -7.13
C ALA A 70 5.75 -13.59 -8.41
N TRP A 71 6.50 -12.86 -9.25
CA TRP A 71 7.07 -13.40 -10.48
C TRP A 71 8.12 -14.47 -10.21
N LYS A 72 8.98 -14.25 -9.21
CA LYS A 72 9.95 -15.25 -8.76
C LYS A 72 9.25 -16.51 -8.24
N ALA A 73 8.22 -16.36 -7.41
CA ALA A 73 7.45 -17.47 -6.85
C ALA A 73 6.71 -18.28 -7.94
N ALA A 74 6.15 -17.60 -8.94
CA ALA A 74 5.43 -18.25 -10.02
C ALA A 74 6.32 -19.11 -10.94
N LYS A 75 7.65 -18.95 -10.88
CA LYS A 75 8.63 -19.69 -11.68
C LYS A 75 9.32 -20.84 -10.94
N LEU A 76 9.12 -20.97 -9.63
CA LEU A 76 9.68 -22.08 -8.86
C LEU A 76 9.01 -23.40 -9.27
N ASP A 77 9.83 -24.45 -9.44
CA ASP A 77 9.34 -25.80 -9.63
C ASP A 77 8.67 -26.28 -8.32
N PRO A 78 7.43 -26.79 -8.36
CA PRO A 78 6.73 -27.28 -7.17
C PRO A 78 7.52 -28.33 -6.39
N VAL A 79 8.26 -29.19 -7.10
CA VAL A 79 9.08 -30.25 -6.48
C VAL A 79 10.25 -29.62 -5.73
N GLU A 80 10.85 -28.57 -6.29
CA GLU A 80 11.97 -27.86 -5.70
C GLU A 80 11.51 -27.01 -4.50
N ALA A 81 10.31 -26.41 -4.57
CA ALA A 81 9.70 -25.68 -3.45
C ALA A 81 9.40 -26.57 -2.23
N LEU A 82 9.08 -27.86 -2.43
CA LEU A 82 8.87 -28.85 -1.36
C LEU A 82 10.17 -29.48 -0.85
N ARG A 83 11.26 -29.44 -1.64
CA ARG A 83 12.56 -30.03 -1.28
C ARG A 83 13.44 -29.14 -0.41
N TYR A 84 13.04 -27.89 -0.20
CA TYR A 84 13.68 -26.93 0.70
C TYR A 84 13.12 -26.98 2.14
N GLU A 85 12.33 -28.00 2.47
CA GLU A 85 12.06 -28.38 3.86
C GLU A 85 13.25 -29.10 4.52
#